data_AF-A0A348VV70-F1
#
_entry.id   AF-A0A348VV70-F1
#
_cell.length_a   1.000
_cell.length_b   1.000
_cell.length_c   1.000
_cell.angle_alpha   90.00
_cell.angle_beta   90.00
_cell.angle_gamma   90.00
#
_symmetry.space_group_name_H-M   'P 1'
#
loop_
_entity.id
_entity.type
_entity.pdbx_description
1 polymer ?
#
loop_
_entity_poly.entity_id
_entity_poly.type
_entity_poly.pdbx_seq_one_letter_code
_entity_poly.pdbx_strand_id
1 'polypeptide(L)'
;MGLVTGRVKSASGTAVASGTAVLWKDGRGEPTPFFGGRYALVATQPGTYRVEVRGPGYTKSSREVVVAQGASVQQDFTLQAGGMISGRVTGADGRPITDGDVFYRAGDTSFGVPISRDGTYVIEGLAPGQYTVKVLMGEKNASRTAQVRSGGETVLDFVVK
;
A
#
# COMPACT_ATOMS: atom_id res chain seq x y z
N MET A 1 -20.84 -19.13 9.24
CA MET A 1 -20.42 -18.07 8.31
C MET A 1 -21.10 -16.76 8.68
N GLY A 2 -20.40 -15.64 8.59
CA GLY A 2 -20.91 -14.28 8.71
C GLY A 2 -20.44 -13.42 7.55
N LEU A 3 -20.89 -12.17 7.50
CA LEU A 3 -20.60 -11.23 6.42
C LEU A 3 -20.08 -9.91 6.99
N VAL A 4 -19.08 -9.33 6.33
CA VAL A 4 -18.63 -7.96 6.58
C VAL A 4 -18.82 -7.15 5.30
N THR A 5 -19.63 -6.10 5.36
CA THR A 5 -19.90 -5.22 4.23
C THR A 5 -19.54 -3.79 4.57
N GLY A 6 -19.40 -2.94 3.56
CA GLY A 6 -19.16 -1.53 3.81
C GLY A 6 -18.98 -0.70 2.57
N ARG A 7 -18.85 0.60 2.80
CA ARG A 7 -18.52 1.60 1.80
C ARG A 7 -17.10 2.11 1.99
N VAL A 8 -16.43 2.40 0.88
CA VAL A 8 -15.10 3.02 0.85
C VAL A 8 -15.21 4.37 0.16
N LYS A 9 -14.89 5.44 0.89
CA LYS A 9 -14.91 6.81 0.38
C LYS A 9 -13.56 7.49 0.58
N SER A 10 -13.26 8.51 -0.21
CA SER A 10 -12.15 9.42 0.03
C SER A 10 -12.48 10.40 1.17
N ALA A 11 -11.48 11.12 1.68
CA ALA A 11 -11.68 12.23 2.62
C ALA A 11 -12.62 13.33 2.11
N SER A 12 -12.74 13.51 0.78
CA SER A 12 -13.69 14.42 0.15
C SER A 12 -15.13 13.87 0.08
N GLY A 13 -15.37 12.64 0.54
CA GLY A 13 -16.67 11.98 0.53
C GLY A 13 -17.03 11.26 -0.77
N THR A 14 -16.17 11.32 -1.80
CA THR A 14 -16.35 10.62 -3.07
C THR A 14 -16.15 9.12 -2.88
N ALA A 15 -16.94 8.28 -3.55
CA ALA A 15 -16.71 6.84 -3.53
C ALA A 15 -15.36 6.50 -4.17
N VAL A 16 -14.57 5.65 -3.51
CA VAL A 16 -13.33 5.13 -4.11
C VAL A 16 -13.74 4.13 -5.20
N ALA A 17 -13.41 4.45 -6.46
CA ALA A 17 -13.96 3.75 -7.62
C ALA A 17 -13.67 2.25 -7.62
N SER A 18 -12.47 1.85 -7.20
CA SER A 18 -12.07 0.46 -7.10
C SER A 18 -10.94 0.27 -6.10
N GLY A 19 -10.71 -0.97 -5.70
CA GLY A 19 -9.62 -1.32 -4.80
C GLY A 19 -9.73 -2.77 -4.33
N THR A 20 -9.05 -3.08 -3.24
CA THR A 20 -9.11 -4.39 -2.59
C THR A 20 -9.50 -4.25 -1.13
N ALA A 21 -10.31 -5.18 -0.65
CA ALA A 21 -10.64 -5.35 0.74
C ALA A 21 -10.13 -6.73 1.18
N VAL A 22 -9.54 -6.81 2.36
CA VAL A 22 -8.95 -8.03 2.92
C VAL A 22 -9.52 -8.25 4.31
N LEU A 23 -10.02 -9.45 4.59
CA LEU A 23 -10.42 -9.86 5.93
C LEU A 23 -9.30 -10.69 6.57
N TRP A 24 -8.50 -10.06 7.42
CA TRP A 24 -7.36 -10.72 8.07
C TRP A 24 -7.79 -11.47 9.33
N LYS A 25 -7.32 -12.71 9.45
CA LYS A 25 -7.38 -13.54 10.67
C LYS A 25 -6.07 -14.32 10.82
N ASP A 26 -5.44 -14.18 11.98
CA ASP A 26 -4.19 -14.89 12.32
C ASP A 26 -3.09 -14.74 11.25
N GLY A 27 -2.95 -13.52 10.73
CA GLY A 27 -1.96 -13.19 9.69
C GLY A 27 -2.32 -13.67 8.28
N ARG A 28 -3.48 -14.30 8.07
CA ARG A 28 -3.96 -14.76 6.77
C ARG A 28 -5.16 -13.94 6.31
N GLY A 29 -5.25 -13.70 5.02
CA GLY A 29 -6.38 -13.01 4.40
C GLY A 29 -6.19 -12.99 2.90
N GLU A 30 -7.28 -13.17 2.15
CA GLU A 30 -7.26 -13.09 0.70
C GLU A 30 -7.81 -11.74 0.25
N PRO A 31 -7.17 -11.08 -0.74
CA PRO A 31 -7.67 -9.83 -1.27
C PRO A 31 -8.89 -10.07 -2.15
N THR A 32 -10.00 -9.44 -1.79
CA THR A 32 -11.22 -9.40 -2.60
C THR A 32 -11.33 -8.05 -3.29
N PRO A 33 -11.44 -7.98 -4.62
CA PRO A 33 -11.63 -6.72 -5.33
C PRO A 33 -12.98 -6.10 -4.98
N PHE A 34 -13.03 -4.78 -4.94
CA PHE A 34 -14.26 -4.02 -4.79
C PHE A 34 -14.38 -2.95 -5.87
N PHE A 35 -15.61 -2.57 -6.19
CA PHE A 35 -15.93 -1.56 -7.21
C PHE A 35 -17.04 -0.63 -6.70
N GLY A 36 -17.10 0.59 -7.24
CA GLY A 36 -18.10 1.59 -6.88
C GLY A 36 -18.09 1.96 -5.39
N GLY A 37 -16.94 1.82 -4.72
CA GLY A 37 -16.77 2.10 -3.30
C GLY A 37 -17.58 1.18 -2.38
N ARG A 38 -17.85 -0.07 -2.76
CA ARG A 38 -18.58 -1.04 -1.93
C ARG A 38 -17.89 -2.39 -1.93
N TYR A 39 -17.68 -2.96 -0.75
CA TYR A 39 -17.07 -4.28 -0.60
C TYR A 39 -17.98 -5.22 0.19
N ALA A 40 -17.75 -6.52 0.01
CA ALA A 40 -18.35 -7.59 0.81
C ALA A 40 -17.31 -8.69 1.03
N LEU A 41 -17.13 -9.10 2.29
CA LEU A 41 -16.18 -10.11 2.73
C LEU A 41 -16.90 -11.17 3.54
N VAL A 42 -16.54 -12.44 3.31
CA VAL A 42 -17.14 -13.57 4.01
C VAL A 42 -16.25 -13.97 5.18
N ALA A 43 -16.83 -13.99 6.38
CA ALA A 43 -16.19 -14.56 7.56
C ALA A 43 -16.61 -16.03 7.70
N THR A 44 -15.68 -16.95 7.49
CA THR A 44 -15.98 -18.39 7.52
C THR A 44 -16.37 -18.89 8.91
N GLN A 45 -15.82 -18.28 9.95
CA GLN A 45 -16.04 -18.62 11.36
C GLN A 45 -16.28 -17.37 12.21
N PRO A 46 -16.90 -17.50 13.40
CA PRO A 46 -16.98 -16.39 14.33
C PRO A 46 -15.60 -15.95 14.85
N GLY A 47 -15.53 -14.70 15.32
CA GLY A 47 -14.37 -14.16 16.03
C GLY A 47 -13.98 -12.76 15.58
N THR A 48 -12.82 -12.31 16.05
CA THR A 48 -12.25 -11.00 15.71
C THR A 48 -11.45 -11.10 14.42
N TYR A 49 -11.65 -10.11 13.56
CA TYR A 49 -10.98 -9.95 12.28
C TYR A 49 -10.44 -8.53 12.14
N ARG A 50 -9.39 -8.34 11.36
CA ARG A 50 -8.96 -7.01 10.90
C ARG A 50 -9.34 -6.83 9.45
N VAL A 51 -10.25 -5.92 9.16
CA VAL A 51 -10.58 -5.51 7.79
C VAL A 51 -9.56 -4.48 7.35
N GLU A 52 -8.92 -4.70 6.21
CA GLU A 52 -8.03 -3.73 5.56
C GLU A 52 -8.57 -3.40 4.17
N VAL A 53 -8.65 -2.12 3.83
CA VAL A 53 -9.02 -1.65 2.50
C VAL A 53 -7.89 -0.85 1.88
N ARG A 54 -7.70 -1.02 0.57
CA ARG A 54 -6.72 -0.32 -0.26
C ARG A 54 -7.38 0.18 -1.53
N GLY A 55 -6.93 1.32 -2.05
CA GLY A 55 -7.33 1.84 -3.35
C GLY A 55 -6.17 2.58 -4.02
N PRO A 56 -6.11 2.63 -5.36
CA PRO A 56 -5.04 3.35 -6.08
C PRO A 56 -4.96 4.82 -5.66
N GLY A 57 -3.75 5.32 -5.41
CA GLY A 57 -3.52 6.70 -4.98
C GLY A 57 -3.96 7.04 -3.55
N TYR A 58 -4.34 6.04 -2.73
CA TYR A 58 -4.77 6.24 -1.35
C TYR A 58 -3.87 5.51 -0.36
N THR A 59 -3.80 6.01 0.87
CA THR A 59 -3.25 5.25 1.99
C THR A 59 -4.18 4.09 2.35
N LYS A 60 -3.63 2.95 2.75
CA LYS A 60 -4.42 1.84 3.28
C LYS A 60 -5.09 2.23 4.60
N SER A 61 -6.25 1.66 4.89
CA SER A 61 -6.94 1.83 6.16
C SER A 61 -7.38 0.48 6.71
N SER A 62 -7.29 0.30 8.03
CA SER A 62 -7.73 -0.94 8.68
C SER A 62 -8.51 -0.72 9.97
N ARG A 63 -9.44 -1.63 10.26
CA ARG A 63 -10.27 -1.64 11.47
C ARG A 63 -10.47 -3.07 11.96
N GLU A 64 -10.50 -3.25 13.27
CA GLU A 64 -10.92 -4.52 13.87
C GLU A 64 -12.44 -4.60 13.93
N VAL A 65 -12.98 -5.79 13.66
CA VAL A 65 -14.41 -6.10 13.72
C VAL A 65 -14.61 -7.45 14.39
N VAL A 66 -15.68 -7.58 15.17
CA VAL A 66 -16.09 -8.86 15.76
C VAL A 66 -17.28 -9.40 14.96
N VAL A 67 -17.16 -10.63 14.46
CA VAL A 67 -18.20 -11.28 13.66
C VAL A 67 -18.75 -12.47 14.44
N ALA A 68 -20.04 -12.43 14.80
CA ALA A 68 -20.74 -13.56 15.38
C ALA A 68 -21.26 -14.53 14.29
N GLN A 69 -21.67 -15.74 14.68
CA GLN A 69 -22.24 -16.72 13.75
C GLN A 69 -23.49 -16.16 13.07
N GLY A 70 -23.54 -16.18 11.74
CA GLY A 70 -24.67 -15.67 10.95
C GLY A 70 -24.79 -14.15 10.93
N ALA A 71 -23.91 -13.41 11.60
CA ALA A 71 -24.01 -11.96 11.68
C ALA A 71 -23.61 -11.27 10.38
N SER A 72 -24.25 -10.14 10.11
CA SER A 72 -23.85 -9.18 9.09
C SER A 72 -23.35 -7.92 9.77
N VAL A 73 -22.06 -7.62 9.61
CA VAL A 73 -21.39 -6.45 10.18
C VAL A 73 -21.19 -5.41 9.08
N GLN A 74 -21.58 -4.16 9.34
CA GLN A 74 -21.26 -3.04 8.46
C GLN A 74 -20.06 -2.27 9.02
N GLN A 75 -19.05 -2.05 8.19
CA GLN A 75 -17.86 -1.27 8.51
C GLN A 75 -17.51 -0.35 7.34
N ASP A 76 -17.74 0.95 7.48
CA ASP A 76 -17.37 1.91 6.45
C ASP A 76 -15.92 2.40 6.64
N PHE A 77 -15.29 2.81 5.54
CA PHE A 77 -13.92 3.32 5.51
C PHE A 77 -13.83 4.66 4.80
N THR A 78 -13.00 5.53 5.35
CA THR A 78 -12.53 6.76 4.68
C THR A 78 -11.04 6.63 4.40
N LEU A 79 -10.65 6.73 3.13
CA LEU A 79 -9.26 6.71 2.69
C LEU A 79 -8.71 8.12 2.54
N GLN A 80 -7.46 8.31 2.97
CA GLN A 80 -6.72 9.54 2.78
C GLN A 80 -5.90 9.44 1.49
N ALA A 81 -5.69 10.58 0.80
CA ALA A 81 -4.82 10.60 -0.36
C ALA A 81 -3.41 10.15 0.04
N GLY A 82 -2.87 9.17 -0.68
CA GLY A 82 -1.50 8.71 -0.52
C GLY A 82 -0.58 9.61 -1.33
N GLY A 83 0.62 9.84 -0.83
CA GLY A 83 1.71 10.36 -1.67
C GLY A 83 2.41 9.22 -2.40
N MET A 84 3.32 9.59 -3.30
CA MET A 84 4.18 8.67 -4.02
C MET A 84 5.64 9.11 -4.04
N ILE A 85 6.54 8.13 -4.10
CA ILE A 85 7.95 8.32 -4.41
C ILE A 85 8.23 7.63 -5.73
N SER A 86 8.79 8.36 -6.68
CA SER A 86 9.19 7.83 -7.99
C SER A 86 10.65 8.19 -8.26
N GLY A 87 11.30 7.52 -9.21
CA GLY A 87 12.66 7.88 -9.59
C GLY A 87 13.29 6.88 -10.54
N ARG A 88 14.55 7.15 -10.89
CA ARG A 88 15.42 6.27 -11.67
C ARG A 88 16.58 5.73 -10.84
N VAL A 89 16.99 4.51 -11.16
CA VAL A 89 18.15 3.85 -10.60
C VAL A 89 19.16 3.63 -11.72
N THR A 90 20.35 4.23 -11.60
CA THR A 90 21.43 4.12 -12.60
C THR A 90 22.74 3.64 -11.99
N GLY A 91 23.55 2.95 -12.78
CA GLY A 91 24.93 2.64 -12.42
C GLY A 91 25.84 3.86 -12.51
N ALA A 92 27.08 3.74 -12.05
CA ALA A 92 28.11 4.77 -12.17
C ALA A 92 28.46 5.12 -13.64
N ASP A 93 28.16 4.22 -14.57
CA ASP A 93 28.31 4.41 -16.03
C ASP A 93 27.12 5.13 -16.67
N GLY A 94 26.12 5.52 -15.88
CA GLY A 94 24.90 6.18 -16.33
C GLY A 94 23.87 5.25 -16.96
N ARG A 95 24.12 3.94 -17.01
CA ARG A 95 23.15 2.97 -17.55
C ARG A 95 22.05 2.67 -16.52
N PRO A 96 20.80 2.44 -16.97
CA PRO A 96 19.73 2.05 -16.07
C PRO A 96 20.03 0.70 -15.44
N ILE A 97 19.77 0.59 -14.15
CA ILE A 97 19.79 -0.68 -13.44
C ILE A 97 18.39 -1.26 -13.55
N THR A 98 18.27 -2.46 -14.12
CA THR A 98 16.98 -3.07 -14.44
C THR A 98 16.69 -4.34 -13.65
N ASP A 99 17.58 -4.66 -12.70
CA ASP A 99 17.51 -5.82 -11.83
C ASP A 99 17.79 -5.38 -10.39
N GLY A 100 16.97 -5.86 -9.46
CA GLY A 100 16.97 -5.46 -8.06
C GLY A 100 15.71 -4.72 -7.61
N ASP A 101 15.71 -4.40 -6.31
CA ASP A 101 14.58 -3.80 -5.61
C ASP A 101 14.97 -2.46 -4.96
N VAL A 102 14.00 -1.55 -4.94
CA VAL A 102 14.02 -0.37 -4.09
C VAL A 102 13.25 -0.68 -2.81
N PHE A 103 13.95 -0.57 -1.68
CA PHE A 103 13.37 -0.76 -0.36
C PHE A 103 13.01 0.57 0.27
N TYR A 104 11.86 0.64 0.94
CA TYR A 104 11.48 1.78 1.76
C TYR A 104 11.02 1.32 3.13
N ARG A 105 11.26 2.15 4.14
CA ARG A 105 10.85 1.88 5.51
C ARG A 105 9.59 2.66 5.88
N ALA A 106 8.58 1.97 6.41
CA ALA A 106 7.41 2.59 7.03
C ALA A 106 7.29 2.09 8.48
N GLY A 107 7.60 2.95 9.46
CA GLY A 107 7.80 2.53 10.84
C GLY A 107 9.00 1.59 10.96
N ASP A 108 8.80 0.42 11.58
CA ASP A 108 9.85 -0.60 11.74
C ASP A 108 9.88 -1.63 10.59
N THR A 109 8.93 -1.56 9.66
CA THR A 109 8.84 -2.52 8.55
C THR A 109 9.51 -1.97 7.29
N SER A 110 10.29 -2.83 6.62
CA SER A 110 10.88 -2.57 5.31
C SER A 110 10.07 -3.26 4.23
N PHE A 111 9.78 -2.56 3.13
CA PHE A 111 9.04 -3.05 1.97
C PHE A 111 9.91 -2.90 0.74
N GLY A 112 9.85 -3.84 -0.20
CA GLY A 112 10.55 -3.78 -1.49
C GLY A 112 9.58 -3.53 -2.64
N VAL A 113 10.00 -2.72 -3.61
CA VAL A 113 9.35 -2.61 -4.93
C VAL A 113 10.38 -2.91 -6.01
N PRO A 114 10.01 -3.66 -7.06
CA PRO A 114 10.93 -4.00 -8.13
C PRO A 114 11.32 -2.76 -8.94
N ILE A 115 12.56 -2.74 -9.44
CA ILE A 115 12.98 -1.77 -10.44
C ILE A 115 12.45 -2.23 -11.81
N SER A 116 11.86 -1.31 -12.55
CA SER A 116 11.34 -1.55 -13.90
C SER A 116 12.47 -1.75 -14.91
N ARG A 117 12.13 -2.32 -16.07
CA ARG A 117 13.10 -2.62 -17.14
C ARG A 117 13.75 -1.38 -17.76
N ASP A 118 13.20 -0.20 -17.54
CA ASP A 118 13.77 1.10 -17.96
C ASP A 118 14.57 1.79 -16.84
N GLY A 119 14.76 1.12 -15.70
CA GLY A 119 15.44 1.62 -14.52
C GLY A 119 14.57 2.52 -13.64
N THR A 120 13.27 2.63 -13.89
CA THR A 120 12.36 3.41 -13.04
C THR A 120 11.78 2.60 -11.89
N TYR A 121 11.37 3.27 -10.83
CA TYR A 121 10.61 2.66 -9.74
C TYR A 121 9.52 3.60 -9.27
N VAL A 122 8.46 3.04 -8.69
CA VAL A 122 7.35 3.80 -8.10
C VAL A 122 6.90 3.13 -6.80
N ILE A 123 6.75 3.93 -5.76
CA ILE A 123 6.16 3.56 -4.48
C ILE A 123 4.94 4.46 -4.26
N GLU A 124 3.75 3.89 -4.21
CA GLU A 124 2.50 4.64 -4.08
C GLU A 124 1.77 4.33 -2.76
N GLY A 125 0.75 5.15 -2.47
CA GLY A 125 -0.12 4.92 -1.31
C GLY A 125 0.56 5.20 0.02
N LEU A 126 1.61 6.01 0.01
CA LEU A 126 2.38 6.36 1.20
C LEU A 126 1.63 7.39 2.04
N ALA A 127 1.63 7.18 3.35
CA ALA A 127 1.15 8.21 4.27
C ALA A 127 2.10 9.41 4.22
N PRO A 128 1.62 10.64 4.47
CA PRO A 128 2.50 11.80 4.60
C PRO A 128 3.53 11.56 5.71
N GLY A 129 4.81 11.83 5.42
CA GLY A 129 5.89 11.55 6.37
C GLY A 129 7.27 11.50 5.73
N GLN A 130 8.28 11.29 6.57
CA GLN A 130 9.66 11.07 6.10
C GLN A 130 9.90 9.58 5.92
N TYR A 131 10.48 9.21 4.78
CA TYR A 131 10.82 7.85 4.41
C TYR A 131 12.31 7.73 4.13
N THR A 132 12.92 6.63 4.58
CA THR A 132 14.24 6.21 4.11
C THR A 132 14.04 5.21 2.99
N VAL A 133 14.64 5.49 1.85
CA VAL A 133 14.59 4.67 0.63
C VAL A 133 16.00 4.18 0.32
N LYS A 134 16.15 2.88 0.09
CA LYS A 134 17.42 2.20 -0.14
C LYS A 134 17.33 1.33 -1.39
N VAL A 135 18.30 1.46 -2.27
CA VAL A 135 18.52 0.55 -3.39
C VAL A 135 19.54 -0.50 -2.97
N LEU A 136 19.27 -1.77 -3.26
CA LEU A 136 20.18 -2.89 -3.04
C LEU A 136 20.44 -3.60 -4.38
N MET A 137 21.72 -3.75 -4.74
CA MET A 137 22.16 -4.51 -5.92
C MET A 137 23.40 -5.32 -5.55
N GLY A 138 23.22 -6.61 -5.26
CA GLY A 138 24.29 -7.43 -4.70
C GLY A 138 24.84 -6.82 -3.41
N GLU A 139 26.15 -6.59 -3.33
CA GLU A 139 26.80 -5.93 -2.19
C GLU A 139 26.68 -4.39 -2.22
N LYS A 140 26.31 -3.81 -3.36
CA LYS A 140 26.22 -2.37 -3.56
C LYS A 140 24.89 -1.85 -3.03
N ASN A 141 24.94 -0.69 -2.40
CA ASN A 141 23.73 -0.03 -1.92
C ASN A 141 23.83 1.49 -1.95
N ALA A 142 22.69 2.13 -2.10
CA ALA A 142 22.53 3.57 -1.99
C ALA A 142 21.30 3.87 -1.13
N SER A 143 21.37 4.88 -0.27
CA SER A 143 20.29 5.22 0.66
C SER A 143 20.06 6.73 0.67
N ARG A 144 18.80 7.14 0.64
CA ARG A 144 18.38 8.55 0.68
C ARG A 144 17.09 8.69 1.47
N THR A 145 16.83 9.87 2.01
CA THR A 145 15.55 10.21 2.65
C THR A 145 14.67 11.05 1.73
N ALA A 146 13.36 10.86 1.83
CA ALA A 146 12.35 11.60 1.09
C ALA A 146 11.23 12.05 2.01
N GLN A 147 10.76 13.29 1.81
CA GLN A 147 9.54 13.78 2.44
C GLN A 147 8.36 13.53 1.50
N VAL A 148 7.37 12.78 1.96
CA VAL A 148 6.12 12.50 1.25
C VAL A 148 5.03 13.43 1.76
N ARG A 149 4.27 14.00 0.84
CA ARG A 149 3.09 14.84 1.12
C ARG A 149 1.83 14.12 0.65
N SER A 150 0.70 14.45 1.27
CA SER A 150 -0.62 13.90 0.88
C SER A 150 -0.91 14.19 -0.59
N GLY A 151 -1.18 13.16 -1.39
CA GLY A 151 -1.45 13.28 -2.83
C GLY A 151 -0.28 13.78 -3.68
N GLY A 152 0.91 13.99 -3.11
CA GLY A 152 2.05 14.57 -3.78
C GLY A 152 3.02 13.52 -4.32
N GLU A 153 3.77 13.90 -5.35
CA GLU A 153 4.91 13.14 -5.87
C GLU A 153 6.22 13.69 -5.32
N THR A 154 7.10 12.77 -4.91
CA THR A 154 8.49 13.08 -4.55
C THR A 154 9.42 12.28 -5.46
N VAL A 155 10.18 12.98 -6.31
CA VAL A 155 11.17 12.34 -7.19
C VAL A 155 12.48 12.12 -6.44
N LEU A 156 13.03 10.91 -6.52
CA LEU A 156 14.24 10.52 -5.80
C LEU A 156 15.12 9.57 -6.65
N ASP A 157 16.07 10.13 -7.40
CA ASP A 157 16.98 9.30 -8.20
C ASP A 157 18.12 8.69 -7.38
N PHE A 158 18.63 7.55 -7.84
CA PHE A 158 19.77 6.85 -7.25
C PHE A 158 20.85 6.57 -8.29
N VAL A 159 22.10 6.80 -7.88
CA VAL A 159 23.29 6.32 -8.59
C VAL A 159 23.99 5.29 -7.70
N VAL A 160 24.07 4.05 -8.17
CA VAL A 160 24.74 2.95 -7.47
C VAL A 160 26.18 2.85 -7.97
N LYS A 161 27.14 2.97 -7.06
CA LYS A 161 28.58 2.89 -7.35
C LYS A 161 29.11 1.48 -7.18
#